data_AF-A0AAU8XHD1-F1
#
_entry.id   AF-A0AAU8XHD1-F1
#
_cell.length_a   1.000
_cell.length_b   1.000
_cell.length_c   1.000
_cell.angle_alpha   90.00
_cell.angle_beta   90.00
_cell.angle_gamma   90.00
#
_symmetry.space_group_name_H-M   'P 1'
#
loop_
_entity.id
_entity.type
_entity.pdbx_description
1 polymer ?
#
loop_
_entity_poly.entity_id
_entity_poly.type
_entity_poly.pdbx_seq_one_letter_code
_entity_poly.pdbx_strand_id
1 'polypeptide(L)'
;MTVFDFDVMIRDLESNAQKIIFGGHIKIKNITSLPVSIVDSPEFNARIYKAASNQYVLRIYKGLLLKCFEYINSHVRPYYASIQDSCQVSEEQFARTIAAFMTEFIFWHEFSHIARGHIDYIETRKSDWEDGVIKLKEKRLLELDADIYAASFLFARTYSVCVGTGGEFNLQTLMQAYSIGIRSIFEVLHVHNEFEDDTHASAEHPHSLARAYVAIAFGLVSPVAIKIGSDADVCQTIAAAELLSYEVSKKVSQVDISMLQYYLVEAESWGAWSERLSAYNFLEIHPVPIRTRIAEYLSFCLNFIRLRR
;
A
#
# COMPACT_ATOMS: atom_id res chain seq x y z
N MET A 1 26.24 -10.00 4.30
CA MET A 1 24.90 -9.45 3.98
C MET A 1 24.56 -9.85 2.57
N THR A 2 23.34 -10.36 2.33
CA THR A 2 22.84 -10.61 0.98
C THR A 2 22.57 -9.27 0.32
N VAL A 3 23.08 -9.07 -0.90
CA VAL A 3 22.80 -7.87 -1.70
C VAL A 3 21.30 -7.90 -2.09
N PHE A 4 20.62 -6.78 -1.89
CA PHE A 4 19.24 -6.55 -2.32
C PHE A 4 19.22 -6.40 -3.83
N ASP A 5 18.77 -7.46 -4.49
CA ASP A 5 18.53 -7.53 -5.91
C ASP A 5 17.04 -7.73 -6.22
N PHE A 6 16.71 -7.77 -7.51
CA PHE A 6 15.34 -7.94 -7.96
C PHE A 6 14.75 -9.28 -7.50
N ASP A 7 15.54 -10.37 -7.49
CA ASP A 7 15.06 -11.68 -7.05
C ASP A 7 14.75 -11.71 -5.55
N VAL A 8 15.51 -10.98 -4.72
CA VAL A 8 15.19 -10.76 -3.30
C VAL A 8 13.85 -10.05 -3.17
N MET A 9 13.60 -8.99 -3.94
CA MET A 9 12.32 -8.27 -3.93
C MET A 9 11.13 -9.17 -4.29
N ILE A 10 11.27 -10.01 -5.32
CA ILE A 10 10.25 -10.98 -5.73
C ILE A 10 9.96 -11.97 -4.60
N ARG A 11 11.01 -12.60 -4.02
CA ARG A 11 10.85 -13.56 -2.93
C ARG A 11 10.18 -12.95 -1.69
N ASP A 12 10.53 -11.71 -1.37
CA ASP A 12 9.94 -11.00 -0.22
C ASP A 12 8.45 -10.73 -0.44
N LEU A 13 8.07 -10.25 -1.64
CA LEU A 13 6.66 -10.07 -2.03
C LEU A 13 5.88 -11.38 -1.93
N GLU A 14 6.38 -12.48 -2.51
CA GLU A 14 5.70 -13.78 -2.44
C GLU A 14 5.50 -14.25 -1.00
N SER A 15 6.54 -14.15 -0.18
CA SER A 15 6.49 -14.48 1.25
C SER A 15 5.45 -13.62 1.99
N ASN A 16 5.43 -12.31 1.73
CA ASN A 16 4.52 -11.39 2.42
C ASN A 16 3.07 -11.61 1.99
N ALA A 17 2.81 -11.80 0.70
CA ALA A 17 1.49 -12.13 0.18
C ALA A 17 0.95 -13.45 0.79
N GLN A 18 1.79 -14.48 0.89
CA GLN A 18 1.40 -15.73 1.55
C GLN A 18 1.08 -15.52 3.03
N LYS A 19 1.85 -14.70 3.76
CA LYS A 19 1.57 -14.38 5.16
C LYS A 19 0.28 -13.60 5.32
N ILE A 20 -0.05 -12.71 4.39
CA ILE A 20 -1.31 -11.97 4.43
C ILE A 20 -2.50 -12.91 4.25
N ILE A 21 -2.42 -13.79 3.24
CA ILE A 21 -3.53 -14.69 2.87
C ILE A 21 -3.71 -15.82 3.88
N PHE A 22 -2.61 -16.49 4.27
CA PHE A 22 -2.64 -17.70 5.12
C PHE A 22 -2.29 -17.42 6.58
N GLY A 23 -1.80 -16.22 6.89
CA GLY A 23 -1.43 -15.86 8.26
C GLY A 23 -2.60 -15.61 9.18
N GLY A 24 -3.85 -15.77 8.73
CA GLY A 24 -5.05 -15.61 9.55
C GLY A 24 -5.18 -14.23 10.20
N HIS A 25 -4.40 -13.25 9.74
CA HIS A 25 -4.42 -11.86 10.20
C HIS A 25 -5.64 -11.12 9.68
N ILE A 26 -6.20 -11.57 8.56
CA ILE A 26 -7.42 -11.09 7.96
C ILE A 26 -8.24 -12.31 7.56
N LYS A 27 -9.51 -12.35 7.97
CA LYS A 27 -10.46 -13.36 7.52
C LYS A 27 -11.50 -12.66 6.65
N ILE A 28 -11.42 -12.87 5.34
CA ILE A 28 -12.52 -12.48 4.45
C ILE A 28 -13.53 -13.62 4.48
N LYS A 29 -14.78 -13.31 4.85
CA LYS A 29 -15.86 -14.30 4.79
C LYS A 29 -16.08 -14.70 3.33
N ASN A 30 -16.31 -16.00 3.10
CA ASN A 30 -16.73 -16.56 1.82
C ASN A 30 -15.69 -16.60 0.69
N ILE A 31 -14.42 -16.22 0.89
CA ILE A 31 -13.37 -16.50 -0.12
C ILE A 31 -12.82 -17.91 0.05
N THR A 32 -12.91 -18.71 -1.01
CA THR A 32 -12.41 -20.10 -1.02
C THR A 32 -10.98 -20.21 -1.54
N SER A 33 -10.54 -19.28 -2.39
CA SER A 33 -9.16 -19.23 -2.90
C SER A 33 -8.78 -17.83 -3.40
N LEU A 34 -7.55 -17.40 -3.11
CA LEU A 34 -6.91 -16.22 -3.68
C LEU A 34 -5.45 -16.54 -4.06
N PRO A 35 -5.19 -17.24 -5.18
CA PRO A 35 -3.84 -17.34 -5.72
C PRO A 35 -3.27 -15.96 -6.08
N VAL A 36 -2.03 -15.73 -5.67
CA VAL A 36 -1.20 -14.61 -6.10
C VAL A 36 -0.18 -15.15 -7.09
N SER A 37 -0.13 -14.56 -8.28
CA SER A 37 0.80 -14.95 -9.32
C SER A 37 1.60 -13.75 -9.81
N ILE A 38 2.92 -13.87 -9.79
CA ILE A 38 3.82 -12.93 -10.46
C ILE A 38 3.96 -13.36 -11.92
N VAL A 39 3.47 -12.51 -12.82
CA VAL A 39 3.38 -12.82 -14.26
C VAL A 39 4.60 -12.25 -14.97
N ASP A 40 5.29 -13.10 -15.74
CA ASP A 40 6.40 -12.70 -16.60
C ASP A 40 5.89 -11.94 -17.83
N SER A 41 5.59 -10.66 -17.63
CA SER A 41 5.14 -9.74 -18.68
C SER A 41 5.69 -8.34 -18.40
N PRO A 42 6.03 -7.58 -19.46
CA PRO A 42 6.53 -6.22 -19.34
C PRO A 42 5.43 -5.21 -18.97
N GLU A 43 4.18 -5.63 -18.86
CA GLU A 43 3.07 -4.76 -18.47
C GLU A 43 3.33 -4.08 -17.12
N PHE A 44 3.11 -2.77 -17.11
CA PHE A 44 3.16 -1.94 -15.91
C PHE A 44 1.78 -1.98 -15.23
N ASN A 45 1.46 -3.07 -14.55
CA ASN A 45 0.16 -3.25 -13.94
C ASN A 45 0.16 -4.26 -12.77
N ALA A 46 -0.89 -4.19 -11.95
CA ALA A 46 -1.35 -5.26 -11.07
C ALA A 46 -2.87 -5.34 -11.21
N ARG A 47 -3.43 -6.55 -11.19
CA ARG A 47 -4.87 -6.73 -11.42
C ARG A 47 -5.43 -7.88 -10.63
N ILE A 48 -6.63 -7.67 -10.12
CA ILE A 48 -7.44 -8.71 -9.51
C ILE A 48 -8.59 -9.15 -10.42
N TYR A 49 -8.80 -10.46 -10.50
CA TYR A 49 -9.84 -11.07 -11.32
C TYR A 49 -10.73 -11.96 -10.47
N LYS A 50 -12.04 -11.91 -10.72
CA LYS A 50 -13.00 -12.88 -10.18
C LYS A 50 -13.06 -14.09 -11.11
N ALA A 51 -12.50 -15.21 -10.68
CA ALA A 51 -12.49 -16.47 -11.42
C ALA A 51 -13.81 -17.26 -11.25
N ALA A 52 -14.42 -17.15 -10.07
CA ALA A 52 -15.76 -17.66 -9.76
C ALA A 52 -16.35 -16.84 -8.61
N SER A 53 -17.61 -17.09 -8.21
CA SER A 53 -18.33 -16.31 -7.20
C SER A 53 -17.54 -16.06 -5.91
N ASN A 54 -16.67 -16.99 -5.51
CA ASN A 54 -15.86 -16.95 -4.29
C ASN A 54 -14.38 -17.28 -4.54
N GLN A 55 -13.91 -17.09 -5.78
CA GLN A 55 -12.53 -17.38 -6.18
C GLN A 55 -11.96 -16.19 -6.93
N TYR A 56 -10.84 -15.69 -6.46
CA TYR A 56 -10.17 -14.53 -7.05
C TYR A 56 -8.73 -14.86 -7.42
N VAL A 57 -8.17 -14.16 -8.39
CA VAL A 57 -6.77 -14.30 -8.80
C VAL A 57 -6.14 -12.92 -8.82
N LEU A 58 -5.08 -12.73 -8.03
CA LEU A 58 -4.29 -11.49 -8.05
C LEU A 58 -3.06 -11.72 -8.93
N ARG A 59 -2.93 -10.93 -9.98
CA ARG A 59 -1.78 -10.94 -10.89
C ARG A 59 -0.96 -9.68 -10.69
N ILE A 60 0.33 -9.84 -10.38
CA ILE A 60 1.29 -8.74 -10.35
C ILE A 60 2.24 -8.94 -11.52
N TYR A 61 2.34 -7.97 -12.42
CA TYR A 61 3.15 -8.10 -13.62
C TYR A 61 4.60 -7.67 -13.31
N LYS A 62 5.58 -8.42 -13.82
CA LYS A 62 7.00 -8.12 -13.57
C LYS A 62 7.40 -6.73 -14.05
N GLY A 63 6.78 -6.19 -15.11
CA GLY A 63 7.01 -4.83 -15.57
C GLY A 63 6.85 -3.78 -14.47
N LEU A 64 5.76 -3.85 -13.70
CA LEU A 64 5.53 -2.97 -12.53
C LEU A 64 6.63 -3.12 -11.47
N LEU A 65 6.99 -4.36 -11.13
CA LEU A 65 7.99 -4.64 -10.11
C LEU A 65 9.39 -4.16 -10.53
N LEU A 66 9.74 -4.31 -11.81
CA LEU A 66 11.00 -3.81 -12.36
C LEU A 66 11.08 -2.30 -12.24
N LYS A 67 10.00 -1.57 -12.56
CA LYS A 67 9.96 -0.10 -12.40
C LYS A 67 10.07 0.34 -10.95
N CYS A 68 9.45 -0.40 -10.03
CA CYS A 68 9.64 -0.17 -8.61
C CYS A 68 11.12 -0.39 -8.21
N PHE A 69 11.74 -1.48 -8.64
CA PHE A 69 13.15 -1.77 -8.34
C PHE A 69 14.10 -0.72 -8.94
N GLU A 70 13.88 -0.31 -10.18
CA GLU A 70 14.62 0.79 -10.83
C GLU A 70 14.49 2.09 -10.00
N TYR A 71 13.29 2.41 -9.54
CA TYR A 71 13.03 3.60 -8.72
C TYR A 71 13.73 3.54 -7.37
N ILE A 72 13.72 2.40 -6.68
CA ILE A 72 14.46 2.21 -5.42
C ILE A 72 15.93 2.55 -5.61
N ASN A 73 16.56 2.04 -6.68
CA ASN A 73 17.99 2.23 -6.91
C ASN A 73 18.34 3.64 -7.39
N SER A 74 17.45 4.31 -8.12
CA SER A 74 17.70 5.63 -8.69
C SER A 74 17.29 6.80 -7.79
N HIS A 75 16.33 6.61 -6.88
CA HIS A 75 15.75 7.69 -6.06
C HIS A 75 15.87 7.40 -4.56
N VAL A 76 15.44 6.23 -4.10
CA VAL A 76 15.38 5.90 -2.66
C VAL A 76 16.77 5.71 -2.06
N ARG A 77 17.64 4.94 -2.71
CA ARG A 77 19.03 4.77 -2.24
C ARG A 77 19.77 6.10 -2.16
N PRO A 78 19.78 6.97 -3.19
CA PRO A 78 20.38 8.30 -3.07
C PRO A 78 19.74 9.19 -1.98
N TYR A 79 18.44 9.07 -1.74
CA TYR A 79 17.75 9.82 -0.69
C TYR A 79 18.23 9.45 0.72
N TYR A 80 18.63 8.20 0.95
CA TYR A 80 19.07 7.73 2.27
C TYR A 80 20.18 8.60 2.90
N ALA A 81 21.10 9.14 2.10
CA ALA A 81 22.16 10.02 2.59
C ALA A 81 21.63 11.27 3.33
N SER A 82 20.41 11.72 3.03
CA SER A 82 19.76 12.87 3.67
C SER A 82 19.09 12.55 5.02
N ILE A 83 18.87 11.26 5.31
CA ILE A 83 18.17 10.78 6.52
C ILE A 83 19.01 9.82 7.35
N GLN A 84 20.24 9.50 6.93
CA GLN A 84 21.07 8.49 7.59
C GLN A 84 21.30 8.76 9.09
N ASP A 85 21.32 10.03 9.51
CA ASP A 85 21.55 10.40 10.91
C ASP A 85 20.31 10.14 11.80
N SER A 86 19.11 10.07 11.20
CA SER A 86 17.85 9.78 11.89
C SER A 86 17.34 8.34 11.65
N CYS A 87 17.96 7.60 10.73
CA CYS A 87 17.59 6.24 10.37
C CYS A 87 18.46 5.21 11.11
N GLN A 88 17.84 4.24 11.80
CA GLN A 88 18.57 3.25 12.63
C GLN A 88 19.03 1.99 11.86
N VAL A 89 18.77 1.94 10.55
CA VAL A 89 19.07 0.77 9.71
C VAL A 89 20.04 1.17 8.61
N SER A 90 20.78 0.22 8.04
CA SER A 90 21.67 0.51 6.92
C SER A 90 20.89 0.94 5.67
N GLU A 91 21.55 1.61 4.72
CA GLU A 91 20.96 1.95 3.40
C GLU A 91 20.31 0.73 2.75
N GLU A 92 21.01 -0.41 2.78
CA GLU A 92 20.56 -1.67 2.19
C GLU A 92 19.25 -2.16 2.82
N GLN A 93 19.18 -2.10 4.15
CA GLN A 93 18.01 -2.50 4.90
C GLN A 93 16.87 -1.50 4.71
N PHE A 94 17.17 -0.20 4.63
CA PHE A 94 16.19 0.83 4.32
C PHE A 94 15.58 0.62 2.93
N ALA A 95 16.41 0.49 1.89
CA ALA A 95 15.98 0.27 0.50
C ALA A 95 15.10 -0.98 0.36
N ARG A 96 15.51 -2.10 0.97
CA ARG A 96 14.72 -3.33 0.98
C ARG A 96 13.40 -3.16 1.74
N THR A 97 13.41 -2.39 2.83
CA THR A 97 12.20 -2.08 3.60
C THR A 97 11.23 -1.26 2.74
N ILE A 98 11.68 -0.18 2.09
CA ILE A 98 10.86 0.61 1.16
C ILE A 98 10.29 -0.26 0.04
N ALA A 99 11.10 -1.13 -0.56
CA ALA A 99 10.63 -2.05 -1.60
C ALA A 99 9.53 -3.01 -1.09
N ALA A 100 9.67 -3.50 0.14
CA ALA A 100 8.63 -4.30 0.79
C ALA A 100 7.35 -3.48 1.00
N PHE A 101 7.44 -2.23 1.46
CA PHE A 101 6.28 -1.34 1.61
C PHE A 101 5.58 -1.04 0.27
N MET A 102 6.33 -0.75 -0.80
CA MET A 102 5.77 -0.53 -2.14
C MET A 102 5.01 -1.77 -2.64
N THR A 103 5.62 -2.94 -2.53
CA THR A 103 5.04 -4.20 -3.05
C THR A 103 3.89 -4.72 -2.18
N GLU A 104 3.98 -4.56 -0.86
CA GLU A 104 2.85 -4.81 0.05
C GLU A 104 1.70 -3.85 -0.24
N PHE A 105 1.96 -2.56 -0.53
CA PHE A 105 0.91 -1.61 -0.92
C PHE A 105 0.19 -2.04 -2.21
N ILE A 106 0.93 -2.43 -3.26
CA ILE A 106 0.33 -2.97 -4.50
C ILE A 106 -0.59 -4.14 -4.18
N PHE A 107 -0.11 -5.10 -3.38
CA PHE A 107 -0.93 -6.24 -2.97
C PHE A 107 -2.19 -5.77 -2.21
N TRP A 108 -2.02 -4.88 -1.24
CA TRP A 108 -3.12 -4.40 -0.40
C TRP A 108 -4.16 -3.58 -1.16
N HIS A 109 -3.74 -2.82 -2.16
CA HIS A 109 -4.63 -2.08 -3.05
C HIS A 109 -5.53 -3.05 -3.81
N GLU A 110 -4.94 -4.00 -4.54
CA GLU A 110 -5.70 -5.03 -5.27
C GLU A 110 -6.60 -5.85 -4.34
N PHE A 111 -6.07 -6.22 -3.17
CA PHE A 111 -6.83 -6.94 -2.16
C PHE A 111 -8.02 -6.14 -1.62
N SER A 112 -7.89 -4.82 -1.50
CA SER A 112 -8.96 -3.94 -1.02
C SER A 112 -10.16 -3.95 -1.97
N HIS A 113 -9.94 -4.06 -3.30
CA HIS A 113 -11.06 -4.22 -4.25
C HIS A 113 -11.91 -5.46 -3.99
N ILE A 114 -11.32 -6.54 -3.49
CA ILE A 114 -12.08 -7.70 -3.02
C ILE A 114 -12.72 -7.40 -1.67
N ALA A 115 -11.90 -6.99 -0.71
CA ALA A 115 -12.29 -6.95 0.69
C ALA A 115 -13.43 -5.96 0.95
N ARG A 116 -13.49 -4.89 0.14
CA ARG A 116 -14.49 -3.82 0.15
C ARG A 116 -15.65 -4.06 -0.84
N GLY A 117 -15.63 -5.17 -1.57
CA GLY A 117 -16.70 -5.54 -2.50
C GLY A 117 -16.76 -4.69 -3.77
N HIS A 118 -15.66 -4.04 -4.18
CA HIS A 118 -15.63 -3.19 -5.36
C HIS A 118 -15.97 -3.97 -6.63
N ILE A 119 -15.45 -5.18 -6.77
CA ILE A 119 -15.70 -6.03 -7.95
C ILE A 119 -17.20 -6.33 -8.08
N ASP A 120 -17.84 -6.70 -6.97
CA ASP A 120 -19.26 -7.05 -6.94
C ASP A 120 -20.15 -5.82 -7.15
N TYR A 121 -19.78 -4.69 -6.53
CA TYR A 121 -20.43 -3.41 -6.74
C TYR A 121 -20.44 -3.04 -8.23
N ILE A 122 -19.28 -3.10 -8.89
CA ILE A 122 -19.15 -2.84 -10.33
C ILE A 122 -20.03 -3.78 -11.15
N GLU A 123 -20.05 -5.08 -10.83
CA GLU A 123 -20.87 -6.07 -11.53
C GLU A 123 -22.36 -5.76 -11.44
N THR A 124 -22.86 -5.38 -10.26
CA THR A 124 -24.29 -5.09 -10.04
C THR A 124 -24.76 -3.81 -10.70
N ARG A 125 -23.87 -2.85 -10.99
CA ARG A 125 -24.23 -1.54 -11.56
C ARG A 125 -23.90 -1.39 -13.03
N LYS A 126 -23.53 -2.47 -13.73
CA LYS A 126 -23.21 -2.44 -15.17
C LYS A 126 -24.27 -1.77 -16.04
N SER A 127 -25.56 -1.91 -15.70
CA SER A 127 -26.68 -1.28 -16.41
C SER A 127 -26.81 0.22 -16.14
N ASP A 128 -26.41 0.70 -14.96
CA ASP A 128 -26.49 2.11 -14.57
C ASP A 128 -25.34 2.94 -15.18
N TRP A 129 -24.32 2.26 -15.70
CA TRP A 129 -23.07 2.84 -16.20
C TRP A 129 -23.13 3.31 -17.66
N GLU A 130 -24.34 3.40 -18.25
CA GLU A 130 -24.56 4.02 -19.56
C GLU A 130 -24.35 5.55 -19.53
N ASP A 131 -24.45 6.17 -18.34
CA ASP A 131 -23.98 7.55 -18.10
C ASP A 131 -22.48 7.57 -17.80
N GLY A 132 -21.69 7.97 -18.80
CA GLY A 132 -20.22 7.99 -18.74
C GLY A 132 -19.64 8.88 -17.63
N VAL A 133 -20.33 9.93 -17.19
CA VAL A 133 -19.84 10.84 -16.13
C VAL A 133 -20.02 10.21 -14.75
N ILE A 134 -21.18 9.62 -14.50
CA ILE A 134 -21.46 8.89 -13.24
C ILE A 134 -20.48 7.72 -13.09
N LYS A 135 -20.26 6.98 -14.18
CA LYS A 135 -19.30 5.87 -14.23
C LYS A 135 -17.88 6.31 -13.86
N LEU A 136 -17.42 7.43 -14.40
CA LEU A 136 -16.07 7.95 -14.13
C LEU A 136 -15.89 8.30 -12.65
N LYS A 137 -16.85 9.03 -12.07
CA LYS A 137 -16.80 9.42 -10.65
C LYS A 137 -16.81 8.20 -9.72
N GLU A 138 -17.69 7.22 -9.99
CA GLU A 138 -17.74 6.01 -9.14
C GLU A 138 -16.46 5.17 -9.24
N LYS A 139 -15.86 5.04 -10.44
CA LYS A 139 -14.57 4.38 -10.60
C LYS A 139 -13.47 5.03 -9.76
N ARG A 140 -13.35 6.36 -9.81
CA ARG A 140 -12.33 7.09 -9.03
C ARG A 140 -12.52 6.92 -7.52
N LEU A 141 -13.77 6.89 -7.05
CA LEU A 141 -14.07 6.63 -5.63
C LEU A 141 -13.74 5.19 -5.20
N LEU A 142 -13.91 4.20 -6.08
CA LEU A 142 -13.48 2.82 -5.82
C LEU A 142 -11.95 2.70 -5.70
N GLU A 143 -11.21 3.34 -6.60
CA GLU A 143 -9.74 3.42 -6.55
C GLU A 143 -9.25 4.13 -5.29
N LEU A 144 -9.92 5.23 -4.93
CA LEU A 144 -9.62 5.99 -3.72
C LEU A 144 -9.85 5.16 -2.45
N ASP A 145 -10.98 4.45 -2.36
CA ASP A 145 -11.27 3.57 -1.24
C ASP A 145 -10.20 2.46 -1.15
N ALA A 146 -9.79 1.87 -2.28
CA ALA A 146 -8.73 0.88 -2.31
C ALA A 146 -7.38 1.42 -1.80
N ASP A 147 -6.99 2.65 -2.18
CA ASP A 147 -5.78 3.30 -1.68
C ASP A 147 -5.81 3.53 -0.16
N ILE A 148 -6.92 4.06 0.35
CA ILE A 148 -7.11 4.35 1.78
C ILE A 148 -7.04 3.08 2.61
N TYR A 149 -7.73 2.02 2.19
CA TYR A 149 -7.71 0.74 2.90
C TYR A 149 -6.36 0.04 2.78
N ALA A 150 -5.69 0.14 1.63
CA ALA A 150 -4.33 -0.39 1.48
C ALA A 150 -3.34 0.26 2.45
N ALA A 151 -3.39 1.59 2.54
CA ALA A 151 -2.60 2.36 3.51
C ALA A 151 -2.96 1.97 4.95
N SER A 152 -4.25 1.81 5.28
CA SER A 152 -4.71 1.36 6.60
C SER A 152 -4.18 -0.03 6.98
N PHE A 153 -4.24 -1.02 6.07
CA PHE A 153 -3.70 -2.36 6.32
C PHE A 153 -2.19 -2.34 6.52
N LEU A 154 -1.49 -1.56 5.70
CA LEU A 154 -0.05 -1.40 5.79
C LEU A 154 0.34 -0.70 7.10
N PHE A 155 -0.44 0.28 7.56
CA PHE A 155 -0.26 0.93 8.86
C PHE A 155 -0.44 -0.05 10.01
N ALA A 156 -1.52 -0.86 10.00
CA ALA A 156 -1.74 -1.89 11.02
C ALA A 156 -0.57 -2.88 11.10
N ARG A 157 -0.06 -3.32 9.95
CA ARG A 157 1.12 -4.18 9.85
C ARG A 157 2.36 -3.49 10.42
N THR A 158 2.59 -2.23 10.07
CA THR A 158 3.75 -1.43 10.51
C THR A 158 3.79 -1.31 12.02
N TYR A 159 2.67 -0.90 12.61
CA TYR A 159 2.55 -0.78 14.05
C TYR A 159 2.69 -2.15 14.76
N SER A 160 2.12 -3.21 14.18
CA SER A 160 2.26 -4.58 14.69
C SER A 160 3.72 -5.04 14.72
N VAL A 161 4.53 -4.66 13.74
CA VAL A 161 5.98 -4.95 13.72
C VAL A 161 6.71 -4.18 14.81
N CYS A 162 6.41 -2.88 14.98
CA CYS A 162 7.00 -2.06 16.04
C CYS A 162 6.74 -2.67 17.43
N VAL A 163 5.47 -2.99 17.73
CA VAL A 163 5.07 -3.60 19.01
C VAL A 163 5.62 -5.02 19.14
N GLY A 164 5.54 -5.82 18.08
CA GLY A 164 5.89 -7.24 18.14
C GLY A 164 7.39 -7.52 18.31
N THR A 165 8.23 -6.58 17.89
CA THR A 165 9.69 -6.65 18.09
C THR A 165 10.15 -5.98 19.39
N GLY A 166 9.22 -5.53 20.24
CA GLY A 166 9.56 -4.80 21.46
C GLY A 166 10.29 -3.49 21.19
N GLY A 167 10.08 -2.88 20.01
CA GLY A 167 10.76 -1.66 19.60
C GLY A 167 12.20 -1.86 19.09
N GLU A 168 12.61 -3.09 18.74
CA GLU A 168 13.90 -3.33 18.06
C GLU A 168 14.04 -2.46 16.79
N PHE A 169 12.93 -2.28 16.07
CA PHE A 169 12.81 -1.25 15.05
C PHE A 169 12.04 -0.06 15.63
N ASN A 170 12.66 1.12 15.65
CA ASN A 170 11.96 2.29 16.15
C ASN A 170 10.76 2.65 15.26
N LEU A 171 9.75 3.27 15.87
CA LEU A 171 8.54 3.68 15.18
C LEU A 171 8.83 4.71 14.08
N GLN A 172 9.80 5.60 14.28
CA GLN A 172 10.21 6.62 13.31
C GLN A 172 10.65 6.00 11.98
N THR A 173 11.61 5.08 11.99
CA THR A 173 12.13 4.41 10.77
C THR A 173 11.05 3.59 10.09
N LEU A 174 10.18 2.92 10.85
CA LEU A 174 9.07 2.17 10.28
C LEU A 174 8.02 3.08 9.62
N MET A 175 7.65 4.20 10.25
CA MET A 175 6.69 5.17 9.70
C MET A 175 7.28 5.98 8.55
N GLN A 176 8.57 6.29 8.60
CA GLN A 176 9.32 6.86 7.48
C GLN A 176 9.28 5.90 6.27
N ALA A 177 9.52 4.61 6.51
CA ALA A 177 9.45 3.63 5.44
C ALA A 177 8.03 3.42 4.89
N TYR A 178 7.02 3.49 5.76
CA TYR A 178 5.61 3.50 5.38
C TYR A 178 5.28 4.67 4.45
N SER A 179 5.58 5.91 4.85
CA SER A 179 5.27 7.10 4.06
C SER A 179 6.01 7.11 2.74
N ILE A 180 7.32 6.85 2.76
CA ILE A 180 8.14 6.86 1.55
C ILE A 180 7.77 5.71 0.63
N GLY A 181 7.51 4.50 1.15
CA GLY A 181 7.08 3.37 0.33
C GLY A 181 5.77 3.63 -0.41
N ILE A 182 4.75 4.16 0.28
CA ILE A 182 3.49 4.56 -0.38
C ILE A 182 3.76 5.68 -1.39
N ARG A 183 4.50 6.72 -1.00
CA ARG A 183 4.79 7.84 -1.88
C ARG A 183 5.55 7.42 -3.14
N SER A 184 6.54 6.54 -3.00
CA SER A 184 7.36 6.02 -4.10
C SER A 184 6.56 5.21 -5.10
N ILE A 185 5.57 4.39 -4.69
CA ILE A 185 4.76 3.67 -5.69
C ILE A 185 3.94 4.66 -6.54
N PHE A 186 3.40 5.71 -5.95
CA PHE A 186 2.70 6.75 -6.70
C PHE A 186 3.63 7.59 -7.57
N GLU A 187 4.88 7.81 -7.18
CA GLU A 187 5.90 8.42 -8.06
C GLU A 187 6.21 7.52 -9.27
N VAL A 188 6.35 6.22 -9.05
CA VAL A 188 6.55 5.25 -10.13
C VAL A 188 5.36 5.27 -11.08
N LEU A 189 4.13 5.34 -10.57
CA LEU A 189 2.92 5.52 -11.38
C LEU A 189 2.99 6.85 -12.15
N HIS A 190 3.25 7.98 -11.50
CA HIS A 190 3.34 9.29 -12.15
C HIS A 190 4.33 9.32 -13.32
N VAL A 191 5.54 8.80 -13.11
CA VAL A 191 6.62 8.85 -14.11
C VAL A 191 6.36 7.92 -15.30
N HIS A 192 5.60 6.84 -15.11
CA HIS A 192 5.41 5.78 -16.11
C HIS A 192 3.99 5.64 -16.64
N ASN A 193 3.01 6.35 -16.10
CA ASN A 193 1.63 6.26 -16.54
C ASN A 193 1.35 7.30 -17.63
N GLU A 194 1.21 6.82 -18.87
CA GLU A 194 0.89 7.65 -20.04
C GLU A 194 -0.53 8.27 -19.99
N PHE A 195 -1.34 7.93 -18.97
CA PHE A 195 -2.75 8.30 -18.85
C PHE A 195 -3.04 9.38 -17.79
N GLU A 196 -2.01 9.97 -17.17
CA GLU A 196 -2.21 11.16 -16.35
C GLU A 196 -2.45 12.36 -17.26
N ASP A 197 -3.71 12.53 -17.64
CA ASP A 197 -4.19 13.72 -18.34
C ASP A 197 -4.00 14.90 -17.39
N ASP A 198 -3.13 15.86 -17.76
CA ASP A 198 -2.98 17.15 -17.09
C ASP A 198 -4.35 17.85 -16.93
N THR A 199 -5.35 17.44 -17.71
CA THR A 199 -6.75 17.79 -17.54
C THR A 199 -7.52 16.71 -16.75
N HIS A 200 -7.37 16.75 -15.44
CA HIS A 200 -8.08 15.94 -14.42
C HIS A 200 -9.57 15.64 -14.64
N ALA A 201 -10.30 16.39 -15.46
CA ALA A 201 -11.73 16.21 -15.65
C ALA A 201 -12.08 14.90 -16.37
N SER A 202 -11.18 14.35 -17.20
CA SER A 202 -11.44 13.19 -18.08
C SER A 202 -10.74 11.88 -17.67
N ALA A 203 -9.69 11.93 -16.86
CA ALA A 203 -8.88 10.74 -16.56
C ALA A 203 -9.60 9.70 -15.69
N GLU A 204 -9.53 8.40 -16.01
CA GLU A 204 -10.11 7.35 -15.14
C GLU A 204 -9.44 7.26 -13.78
N HIS A 205 -8.17 7.67 -13.70
CA HIS A 205 -7.38 7.66 -12.47
C HIS A 205 -7.04 9.10 -12.07
N PRO A 206 -7.24 9.47 -10.80
CA PRO A 206 -6.74 10.72 -10.25
C PRO A 206 -5.20 10.76 -10.30
N HIS A 207 -4.62 11.96 -10.29
CA HIS A 207 -3.18 12.16 -10.33
C HIS A 207 -2.51 11.40 -9.17
N SER A 208 -1.61 10.49 -9.51
CA SER A 208 -1.00 9.55 -8.57
C SER A 208 -0.37 10.23 -7.36
N LEU A 209 0.33 11.35 -7.56
CA LEU A 209 0.93 12.06 -6.43
C LEU A 209 -0.12 12.56 -5.42
N ALA A 210 -1.29 13.04 -5.86
CA ALA A 210 -2.35 13.46 -4.94
C ALA A 210 -2.99 12.26 -4.23
N ARG A 211 -3.12 11.11 -4.91
CA ARG A 211 -3.57 9.85 -4.32
C ARG A 211 -2.67 9.42 -3.16
N ALA A 212 -1.35 9.61 -3.26
CA ALA A 212 -0.42 9.29 -2.17
C ALA A 212 -0.75 10.03 -0.86
N TYR A 213 -1.04 11.34 -0.95
CA TYR A 213 -1.36 12.16 0.23
C TYR A 213 -2.67 11.72 0.87
N VAL A 214 -3.70 11.46 0.06
CA VAL A 214 -4.99 11.00 0.57
C VAL A 214 -4.87 9.60 1.16
N ALA A 215 -4.17 8.67 0.50
CA ALA A 215 -3.92 7.32 1.02
C ALA A 215 -3.28 7.37 2.40
N ILE A 216 -2.19 8.15 2.55
CA ILE A 216 -1.48 8.28 3.83
C ILE A 216 -2.37 8.96 4.88
N ALA A 217 -2.95 10.12 4.57
CA ALA A 217 -3.73 10.91 5.54
C ALA A 217 -4.97 10.15 6.03
N PHE A 218 -5.75 9.57 5.11
CA PHE A 218 -6.98 8.85 5.45
C PHE A 218 -6.70 7.44 5.99
N GLY A 219 -5.64 6.78 5.52
CA GLY A 219 -5.21 5.49 6.06
C GLY A 219 -4.82 5.55 7.55
N LEU A 220 -4.23 6.67 7.98
CA LEU A 220 -3.81 6.88 9.37
C LEU A 220 -4.90 7.38 10.33
N VAL A 221 -6.08 7.73 9.82
CA VAL A 221 -7.29 8.04 10.63
C VAL A 221 -8.36 6.94 10.52
N SER A 222 -8.00 5.81 9.92
CA SER A 222 -8.87 4.65 9.72
C SER A 222 -9.27 3.96 11.05
N PRO A 223 -10.16 2.94 11.03
CA PRO A 223 -10.50 2.18 12.24
C PRO A 223 -9.30 1.57 12.98
N VAL A 224 -8.17 1.38 12.30
CA VAL A 224 -6.89 0.96 12.91
C VAL A 224 -6.39 2.01 13.91
N ALA A 225 -6.50 3.30 13.59
CA ALA A 225 -6.11 4.40 14.48
C ALA A 225 -6.91 4.38 15.79
N ILE A 226 -8.22 4.13 15.70
CA ILE A 226 -9.11 4.00 16.86
C ILE A 226 -8.65 2.85 17.78
N LYS A 227 -8.13 1.76 17.21
CA LYS A 227 -7.63 0.61 17.99
C LYS A 227 -6.27 0.86 18.62
N ILE A 228 -5.43 1.68 18.01
CA ILE A 228 -4.08 1.98 18.46
C ILE A 228 -4.07 3.14 19.50
N GLY A 229 -5.09 4.00 19.49
CA GLY A 229 -5.23 5.06 20.50
C GLY A 229 -4.20 6.18 20.33
N SER A 230 -3.59 6.65 21.43
CA SER A 230 -2.67 7.80 21.44
C SER A 230 -1.44 7.65 20.52
N ASP A 231 -1.01 6.42 20.28
CA ASP A 231 0.12 6.16 19.39
C ASP A 231 -0.22 6.49 17.92
N ALA A 232 -1.51 6.55 17.57
CA ALA A 232 -1.95 6.93 16.23
C ALA A 232 -1.58 8.39 15.91
N ASP A 233 -1.73 9.30 16.88
CA ASP A 233 -1.39 10.72 16.70
C ASP A 233 0.12 10.91 16.47
N VAL A 234 0.93 10.10 17.15
CA VAL A 234 2.39 10.07 16.97
C VAL A 234 2.73 9.55 15.56
N CYS A 235 2.09 8.46 15.13
CA CYS A 235 2.28 7.91 13.79
C CYS A 235 1.87 8.90 12.69
N GLN A 236 0.75 9.61 12.86
CA GLN A 236 0.29 10.67 11.95
C GLN A 236 1.32 11.80 11.84
N THR A 237 1.81 12.27 12.99
CA THR A 237 2.82 13.35 13.04
C THR A 237 4.10 12.94 12.32
N ILE A 238 4.60 11.73 12.58
CA ILE A 238 5.80 11.21 11.89
C ILE A 238 5.51 11.09 10.39
N ALA A 239 4.42 10.43 10.01
CA ALA A 239 4.13 10.18 8.60
C ALA A 239 4.01 11.46 7.77
N ALA A 240 3.38 12.51 8.32
CA ALA A 240 3.27 13.82 7.69
C ALA A 240 4.64 14.51 7.55
N ALA A 241 5.47 14.47 8.60
CA ALA A 241 6.81 15.04 8.56
C ALA A 241 7.70 14.33 7.53
N GLU A 242 7.64 13.01 7.45
CA GLU A 242 8.43 12.21 6.51
C GLU A 242 7.97 12.41 5.06
N LEU A 243 6.66 12.54 4.83
CA LEU A 243 6.11 12.85 3.51
C LEU A 243 6.62 14.22 3.01
N LEU A 244 6.56 15.23 3.86
CA LEU A 244 7.09 16.57 3.55
C LEU A 244 8.61 16.55 3.35
N SER A 245 9.35 15.84 4.20
CA SER A 245 10.81 15.71 4.08
C SER A 245 11.21 15.08 2.74
N TYR A 246 10.48 14.04 2.32
CA TYR A 246 10.71 13.40 1.03
C TYR A 246 10.35 14.32 -0.14
N GLU A 247 9.24 15.07 -0.08
CA GLU A 247 8.83 16.02 -1.11
C GLU A 247 9.81 17.19 -1.32
N VAL A 248 10.38 17.72 -0.23
CA VAL A 248 11.39 18.80 -0.34
C VAL A 248 12.75 18.29 -0.81
N SER A 249 12.95 16.97 -0.88
CA SER A 249 14.13 16.40 -1.50
C SER A 249 14.10 16.71 -3.00
N LYS A 250 15.20 17.22 -3.56
CA LYS A 250 15.30 17.60 -4.99
C LYS A 250 15.23 16.41 -5.97
N LYS A 251 14.72 15.27 -5.52
CA LYS A 251 14.78 13.97 -6.21
C LYS A 251 13.40 13.43 -6.57
N VAL A 252 12.33 14.14 -6.22
CA VAL A 252 10.95 13.65 -6.42
C VAL A 252 10.10 14.73 -7.07
N SER A 253 8.99 14.33 -7.68
CA SER A 253 8.03 15.27 -8.24
C SER A 253 7.24 15.93 -7.11
N GLN A 254 7.12 17.25 -7.17
CA GLN A 254 6.29 18.00 -6.22
C GLN A 254 4.82 17.76 -6.54
N VAL A 255 3.97 17.72 -5.51
CA VAL A 255 2.53 17.64 -5.73
C VAL A 255 2.00 19.01 -6.13
N ASP A 256 1.22 19.07 -7.20
CA ASP A 256 0.48 20.28 -7.53
C ASP A 256 -0.64 20.48 -6.49
N ILE A 257 -0.58 21.61 -5.79
CA ILE A 257 -1.52 21.97 -4.71
C ILE A 257 -2.96 22.05 -5.22
N SER A 258 -3.18 22.50 -6.46
CA SER A 258 -4.52 22.58 -7.04
C SER A 258 -5.12 21.19 -7.27
N MET A 259 -4.30 20.24 -7.71
CA MET A 259 -4.66 18.83 -7.87
C MET A 259 -4.98 18.19 -6.51
N LEU A 260 -4.17 18.49 -5.49
CA LEU A 260 -4.40 18.03 -4.12
C LEU A 260 -5.72 18.58 -3.55
N GLN A 261 -6.00 19.88 -3.73
CA GLN A 261 -7.25 20.50 -3.27
C GLN A 261 -8.47 19.89 -3.93
N TYR A 262 -8.43 19.66 -5.24
CA TYR A 262 -9.51 18.99 -5.96
C TYR A 262 -9.79 17.60 -5.38
N TYR A 263 -8.73 16.84 -5.12
CA TYR A 263 -8.87 15.47 -4.64
C TYR A 263 -9.31 15.39 -3.17
N LEU A 264 -9.00 16.39 -2.36
CA LEU A 264 -9.56 16.52 -1.00
C LEU A 264 -11.09 16.69 -1.04
N VAL A 265 -11.62 17.46 -2.00
CA VAL A 265 -13.08 17.58 -2.19
C VAL A 265 -13.70 16.24 -2.62
N GLU A 266 -13.01 15.47 -3.47
CA GLU A 266 -13.46 14.12 -3.83
C GLU A 266 -13.42 13.16 -2.62
N ALA A 267 -12.39 13.25 -1.77
CA ALA A 267 -12.25 12.49 -0.53
C ALA A 267 -13.28 12.87 0.54
N GLU A 268 -13.75 14.13 0.59
CA GLU A 268 -14.89 14.51 1.43
C GLU A 268 -16.16 13.74 1.02
N SER A 269 -16.34 13.52 -0.30
CA SER A 269 -17.45 12.73 -0.81
C SER A 269 -17.30 11.21 -0.59
N TRP A 270 -16.06 10.73 -0.38
CA TRP A 270 -15.77 9.33 -0.06
C TRP A 270 -16.44 8.89 1.24
N GLY A 271 -16.45 9.72 2.30
CA GLY A 271 -17.04 9.34 3.59
C GLY A 271 -18.50 8.87 3.46
N ALA A 272 -19.34 9.66 2.80
CA ALA A 272 -20.74 9.35 2.53
C ALA A 272 -20.94 8.16 1.56
N TRP A 273 -19.96 7.90 0.70
CA TRP A 273 -20.01 6.81 -0.28
C TRP A 273 -19.51 5.47 0.29
N SER A 274 -18.52 5.51 1.19
CA SER A 274 -17.95 4.34 1.86
C SER A 274 -18.99 3.55 2.67
N GLU A 275 -20.00 4.25 3.20
CA GLU A 275 -21.17 3.66 3.86
C GLU A 275 -22.03 2.84 2.90
N ARG A 276 -22.17 3.27 1.63
CA ARG A 276 -22.94 2.54 0.60
C ARG A 276 -22.27 1.22 0.22
N LEU A 277 -20.94 1.17 0.25
CA LEU A 277 -20.17 -0.06 0.04
C LEU A 277 -20.27 -1.05 1.21
N SER A 278 -20.70 -0.62 2.39
CA SER A 278 -20.77 -1.50 3.57
C SER A 278 -21.67 -2.72 3.37
N ALA A 279 -22.70 -2.61 2.51
CA ALA A 279 -23.58 -3.72 2.13
C ALA A 279 -22.88 -4.80 1.28
N TYR A 280 -21.76 -4.45 0.66
CA TYR A 280 -20.93 -5.34 -0.17
C TYR A 280 -19.63 -5.74 0.54
N ASN A 281 -19.45 -5.34 1.80
CA ASN A 281 -18.22 -5.58 2.54
C ASN A 281 -18.13 -7.04 3.00
N PHE A 282 -17.00 -7.70 2.70
CA PHE A 282 -16.76 -9.11 3.03
C PHE A 282 -15.85 -9.30 4.26
N LEU A 283 -15.33 -8.22 4.84
CA LEU A 283 -14.39 -8.28 5.96
C LEU A 283 -15.08 -8.44 7.32
N GLU A 284 -14.65 -9.45 8.06
CA GLU A 284 -14.70 -9.45 9.53
C GLU A 284 -13.27 -9.32 10.05
N ILE A 285 -12.93 -8.18 10.67
CA ILE A 285 -11.59 -7.93 11.20
C ILE A 285 -11.49 -8.57 12.58
N HIS A 286 -10.79 -9.71 12.67
CA HIS A 286 -10.45 -10.33 13.95
C HIS A 286 -9.10 -9.79 14.45
N PRO A 287 -9.02 -9.26 15.69
CA PRO A 287 -7.74 -8.94 16.30
C PRO A 287 -7.00 -10.25 16.58
N VAL A 288 -5.83 -10.44 15.97
CA VAL A 288 -4.97 -11.60 16.26
C VAL A 288 -4.05 -11.23 17.44
N PRO A 289 -4.04 -12.01 18.53
CA PRO A 289 -3.03 -11.85 19.57
C PRO A 289 -1.65 -12.17 18.98
N ILE A 290 -0.87 -11.12 18.73
CA ILE A 290 0.49 -11.13 18.17
C ILE A 290 1.44 -12.09 18.91
N ARG A 291 1.18 -12.40 20.19
CA ARG A 291 2.00 -13.31 21.01
C ARG A 291 2.18 -14.71 20.42
N THR A 292 1.22 -15.25 19.68
CA THR A 292 1.32 -16.61 19.13
C THR A 292 2.22 -16.69 17.89
N ARG A 293 2.46 -15.57 17.19
CA ARG A 293 3.23 -15.53 15.93
C ARG A 293 4.61 -14.87 16.05
N ILE A 294 4.87 -14.11 17.11
CA ILE A 294 6.22 -13.63 17.45
C ILE A 294 7.20 -14.78 17.63
N ALA A 295 6.80 -15.92 18.22
CA ALA A 295 7.70 -17.06 18.39
C ALA A 295 8.12 -17.69 17.04
N GLU A 296 7.21 -17.76 16.07
CA GLU A 296 7.48 -18.28 14.73
C GLU A 296 8.26 -17.28 13.86
N TYR A 297 7.97 -15.98 13.99
CA TYR A 297 8.64 -14.90 13.26
C TYR A 297 10.03 -14.57 13.83
N LEU A 298 10.23 -14.62 15.16
CA LEU A 298 11.56 -14.54 15.79
C LEU A 298 12.43 -15.72 15.37
N SER A 299 11.87 -16.92 15.25
CA SER A 299 12.62 -18.07 14.75
C SER A 299 13.04 -17.92 13.28
N PHE A 300 12.38 -17.05 12.50
CA PHE A 300 12.72 -16.72 11.12
C PHE A 300 13.67 -15.51 11.01
N CYS A 301 13.47 -14.45 11.80
CA CYS A 301 14.37 -13.30 11.90
C CYS A 301 15.73 -13.68 12.51
N LEU A 302 15.78 -14.63 13.45
CA LEU A 302 17.03 -15.19 13.97
C LEU A 302 17.79 -16.03 12.93
N ASN A 303 17.14 -16.49 11.85
CA ASN A 303 17.82 -17.09 10.69
C ASN A 303 18.34 -16.04 9.69
N PHE A 304 17.83 -14.80 9.73
CA PHE A 304 18.40 -13.65 9.01
C PHE A 304 19.55 -12.97 9.79
N ILE A 305 19.61 -13.14 11.12
CA ILE A 305 20.70 -12.69 12.00
C ILE A 305 21.62 -13.87 12.41
N ARG A 306 21.73 -14.91 11.56
CA ARG A 306 22.93 -15.77 11.64
C ARG A 306 24.12 -15.00 11.07
N LEU A 307 24.65 -14.11 11.91
CA LEU A 307 26.09 -13.93 12.09
C LEU A 307 26.71 -15.34 12.16
N ARG A 308 27.14 -15.87 11.02
CA ARG A 308 28.20 -16.87 11.05
C ARG A 308 29.47 -16.13 11.47
N ARG A 309 30.04 -16.59 12.58
CA ARG A 309 31.49 -16.61 12.73
C ARG A 309 32.14 -17.14 11.46
#